data_AF-A0AAE5RYR1-F1
#
_entry.id   AF-A0AAE5RYR1-F1
#
_cell.length_a   1.000
_cell.length_b   1.000
_cell.length_c   1.000
_cell.angle_alpha   90.00
_cell.angle_beta   90.00
_cell.angle_gamma   90.00
#
_symmetry.space_group_name_H-M   'P 1'
#
loop_
_entity.id
_entity.type
_entity.pdbx_description
1 polymer ?
#
loop_
_entity_poly.entity_id
_entity_poly.type
_entity_poly.pdbx_seq_one_letter_code
_entity_poly.pdbx_strand_id
1 'polypeptide(L)'
;MCGIDTNKLYNYRFMRRYLADKKEWLEKGGKIDKLRMVLEDFSDSAGIVKGHYFHQDLLVAGYIHAANPVRHIDVGSRIDGFVAHVASFREIEVLDVRPLQPTSHKNIVFQQADLMRDAGEEITDSLSCLHAIEHFGLGRVPINGVHLVDVV
;
A
#
# COMPACT_ATOMS: atom_id res chain seq x y z
N MET A 1 17.23 32.83 7.01
CA MET A 1 16.87 32.56 8.41
C MET A 1 17.20 31.10 8.70
N CYS A 2 17.93 30.83 9.77
CA CYS A 2 18.31 29.47 10.17
C CYS A 2 17.04 28.66 10.44
N GLY A 3 16.78 27.61 9.65
CA GLY A 3 15.56 26.81 9.73
C GLY A 3 15.58 25.89 10.95
N ILE A 4 15.18 26.41 12.11
CA ILE A 4 14.92 25.59 13.28
C ILE A 4 13.55 24.94 13.09
N ASP A 5 13.54 23.62 12.99
CA ASP A 5 12.33 22.80 12.98
C ASP A 5 11.69 22.83 14.39
N THR A 6 10.67 23.65 14.54
CA THR A 6 9.98 23.89 15.82
C THR A 6 9.24 22.65 16.32
N ASN A 7 8.84 21.73 15.43
CA ASN A 7 8.23 20.46 15.81
C ASN A 7 9.23 19.51 16.45
N LYS A 8 10.48 19.48 15.96
CA LYS A 8 11.55 18.72 16.62
C LYS A 8 11.84 19.24 18.03
N LEU A 9 11.83 20.57 18.21
CA LEU A 9 11.96 21.18 19.54
C LEU A 9 10.76 20.82 20.45
N TYR A 10 9.57 20.80 19.84
CA TYR A 10 8.30 20.20 20.28
C TYR A 10 8.46 18.94 21.16
N ASN A 11 9.15 17.99 20.55
CA ASN A 11 9.15 16.58 20.97
C ASN A 11 10.16 16.29 22.08
N TYR A 12 11.09 17.19 22.37
CA TYR A 12 12.00 17.04 23.52
C TYR A 12 11.29 17.02 24.87
N ARG A 13 10.02 17.45 24.96
CA ARG A 13 9.21 17.26 26.18
C ARG A 13 9.08 15.78 26.57
N PHE A 14 9.17 14.87 25.60
CA PHE A 14 9.12 13.42 25.81
C PHE A 14 10.46 12.80 26.21
N MET A 15 11.54 13.57 26.25
CA MET A 15 12.87 13.05 26.60
C MET A 15 12.89 12.35 27.97
N ARG A 16 12.20 12.92 28.98
CA ARG A 16 12.13 12.30 30.31
C ARG A 16 11.48 10.91 30.27
N ARG A 17 10.42 10.77 29.48
CA ARG A 17 9.73 9.50 29.27
C ARG A 17 10.63 8.51 28.52
N TYR A 18 11.22 8.93 27.41
CA TYR A 18 12.18 8.11 26.65
C TYR A 18 13.31 7.55 27.54
N LEU A 19 13.89 8.38 28.41
CA LEU A 19 14.95 7.94 29.32
C LEU A 19 14.46 6.94 30.38
N ALA A 20 13.23 7.11 30.89
CA ALA A 20 12.60 6.16 31.80
C ALA A 20 12.34 4.81 31.12
N ASP A 21 11.72 4.82 29.95
CA ASP A 21 11.43 3.61 29.16
C ASP A 21 12.73 2.89 28.76
N LYS A 22 13.76 3.64 28.37
CA LYS A 22 15.10 3.10 28.09
C LYS A 22 15.72 2.42 29.31
N LYS A 23 15.61 3.04 30.49
CA LYS A 23 16.12 2.46 31.73
C LYS A 23 15.39 1.16 32.05
N GLU A 24 14.06 1.16 31.96
CA GLU A 24 13.24 -0.03 32.19
C GLU A 24 13.58 -1.17 31.22
N TRP A 25 13.77 -0.87 29.93
CA TRP A 25 14.18 -1.86 28.92
C TRP A 25 15.52 -2.52 29.28
N LEU A 26 16.51 -1.73 29.70
CA LEU A 26 17.82 -2.24 30.10
C LEU A 26 17.75 -3.05 31.39
N GLU A 27 16.97 -2.62 32.38
CA GLU A 27 16.75 -3.36 33.63
C GLU A 27 16.08 -4.73 33.39
N LYS A 28 15.23 -4.83 32.37
CA LYS A 28 14.62 -6.10 31.91
C LYS A 28 15.55 -6.96 31.04
N GLY A 29 16.82 -6.58 30.89
CA GLY A 29 17.81 -7.32 30.09
C GLY A 29 17.75 -7.05 28.58
N GLY A 30 17.00 -6.04 28.16
CA GLY A 30 16.96 -5.58 26.79
C GLY A 30 18.32 -5.09 26.31
N LYS A 31 18.62 -5.27 25.02
CA LYS A 31 19.86 -4.79 24.39
C LYS A 31 19.52 -3.66 23.43
N ILE A 32 20.41 -2.67 23.34
CA ILE A 32 20.31 -1.56 22.40
C ILE A 32 21.48 -1.69 21.44
N ASP A 33 21.21 -2.08 20.21
CA ASP A 33 22.18 -2.28 19.15
C ASP A 33 22.44 -0.99 18.35
N LYS A 34 21.42 -0.14 18.21
CA LYS A 34 21.47 1.17 17.53
C LYS A 34 20.74 2.22 18.35
N LEU A 35 21.41 3.34 18.59
CA LEU A 35 20.76 4.49 19.22
C LEU A 35 19.94 5.26 18.18
N ARG A 36 18.68 4.87 18.00
CA ARG A 36 17.66 5.65 17.28
C ARG A 36 16.65 6.19 18.28
N MET A 37 16.70 7.50 18.49
CA MET A 37 15.75 8.18 19.34
C MET A 37 14.58 8.65 18.48
N VAL A 38 13.39 8.15 18.77
CA VAL A 38 12.15 8.56 18.11
C VAL A 38 11.27 9.18 19.19
N LEU A 39 11.17 10.52 19.18
CA LEU A 39 10.35 11.26 20.15
C LEU A 39 9.04 11.74 19.54
N GLU A 40 8.92 11.72 18.22
CA GLU A 40 7.81 12.30 17.46
C GLU A 40 6.53 11.45 17.64
N ASP A 41 6.68 10.12 17.62
CA ASP A 41 5.61 9.12 17.80
C ASP A 41 4.84 9.24 19.12
N PHE A 42 5.43 9.82 20.18
CA PHE A 42 4.75 9.95 21.48
C PHE A 42 3.50 10.84 21.44
N SER A 43 3.44 11.76 20.47
CA SER A 43 2.29 12.64 20.26
C SER A 43 1.63 12.45 18.90
N ASP A 44 2.16 11.58 18.06
CA ASP A 44 1.62 11.40 16.73
C ASP A 44 0.33 10.57 16.78
N SER A 45 -0.54 10.78 15.80
CA SER A 45 -1.66 9.87 15.57
C SER A 45 -1.14 8.52 15.06
N ALA A 46 -1.86 7.44 15.32
CA ALA A 46 -1.50 6.09 14.84
C ALA A 46 -1.51 5.94 13.30
N GLY A 47 -1.80 7.02 12.57
CA GLY A 47 -1.86 7.09 11.12
C GLY A 47 -2.99 8.00 10.63
N ILE A 48 -2.92 8.37 9.36
CA ILE A 48 -3.99 9.10 8.68
C ILE A 48 -4.95 8.06 8.07
N VAL A 49 -6.05 7.76 8.77
CA VAL A 49 -7.17 6.94 8.22
C VAL A 49 -8.07 7.79 7.30
N LYS A 50 -7.64 9.01 6.94
CA LYS A 50 -8.44 9.99 6.21
C LYS A 50 -8.06 9.96 4.73
N GLY A 51 -8.55 8.95 4.02
CA GLY A 51 -8.50 8.89 2.56
C GLY A 51 -9.50 7.88 2.04
N HIS A 52 -10.34 8.28 1.08
CA HIS A 52 -11.31 7.38 0.45
C HIS A 52 -10.62 6.14 -0.14
N TYR A 53 -9.39 6.30 -0.62
CA TYR A 53 -8.56 5.22 -1.14
C TYR A 53 -8.25 4.13 -0.11
N PHE A 54 -7.97 4.47 1.15
CA PHE A 54 -7.67 3.45 2.17
C PHE A 54 -8.89 2.55 2.43
N HIS A 55 -10.07 3.16 2.57
CA HIS A 55 -11.30 2.41 2.81
C HIS A 55 -11.75 1.62 1.58
N GLN A 56 -11.61 2.18 0.37
CA GLN A 56 -11.93 1.50 -0.87
C GLN A 56 -10.98 0.30 -1.11
N ASP A 57 -9.67 0.50 -0.94
CA ASP A 57 -8.67 -0.56 -1.08
C ASP A 57 -9.01 -1.74 -0.17
N LEU A 58 -9.35 -1.47 1.11
CA LEU A 58 -9.75 -2.51 2.06
C LEU A 58 -11.08 -3.18 1.71
N LEU A 59 -12.08 -2.39 1.30
CA LEU A 59 -13.41 -2.91 0.97
C LEU A 59 -13.35 -3.87 -0.22
N VAL A 60 -12.70 -3.44 -1.31
CA VAL A 60 -12.60 -4.25 -2.54
C VAL A 60 -11.73 -5.48 -2.30
N ALA A 61 -10.65 -5.36 -1.54
CA ALA A 61 -9.86 -6.52 -1.14
C ALA A 61 -10.72 -7.54 -0.35
N GLY A 62 -11.61 -7.06 0.52
CA GLY A 62 -12.60 -7.90 1.21
C GLY A 62 -13.54 -8.66 0.27
N TYR A 63 -14.01 -8.01 -0.80
CA TYR A 63 -14.84 -8.68 -1.82
C TYR A 63 -14.08 -9.76 -2.58
N ILE A 64 -12.82 -9.50 -2.96
CA ILE A 64 -11.98 -10.49 -3.64
C ILE A 64 -11.69 -11.68 -2.72
N HIS A 65 -11.44 -11.42 -1.44
CA HIS A 65 -11.26 -12.48 -0.45
C HIS A 65 -12.51 -13.36 -0.34
N ALA A 66 -13.69 -12.75 -0.24
CA ALA A 66 -14.96 -13.47 -0.13
C ALA A 66 -15.32 -14.25 -1.42
N ALA A 67 -15.04 -13.68 -2.59
CA ALA A 67 -15.28 -14.33 -3.87
C ALA A 67 -14.29 -15.47 -4.15
N ASN A 68 -13.07 -15.38 -3.60
CA ASN A 68 -11.99 -16.35 -3.76
C ASN A 68 -11.79 -16.83 -5.22
N PRO A 69 -11.51 -15.92 -6.17
CA PRO A 69 -11.33 -16.30 -7.57
C PRO A 69 -10.15 -17.25 -7.77
N VAL A 70 -10.05 -17.91 -8.92
CA VAL A 70 -8.89 -18.73 -9.28
C VAL A 70 -7.72 -17.83 -9.63
N ARG A 71 -7.95 -16.83 -10.49
CA ARG A 71 -6.95 -15.87 -10.95
C ARG A 71 -7.46 -14.46 -10.72
N HIS A 72 -6.62 -13.58 -10.19
CA HIS A 72 -6.97 -12.18 -10.00
C HIS A 72 -5.92 -11.30 -10.65
N ILE A 73 -6.36 -10.49 -11.61
CA ILE A 73 -5.54 -9.50 -12.29
C ILE A 73 -5.95 -8.12 -11.80
N ASP A 74 -4.96 -7.29 -11.49
CA ASP A 74 -5.13 -5.88 -11.22
C ASP A 74 -4.43 -5.03 -12.28
N VAL A 75 -5.08 -3.95 -12.67
CA VAL A 75 -4.57 -3.00 -13.65
C VAL A 75 -4.29 -1.66 -12.98
N GLY A 76 -3.01 -1.34 -12.80
CA GLY A 76 -2.54 0.00 -12.44
C GLY A 76 -2.86 0.48 -11.02
N SER A 77 -3.38 -0.38 -10.12
CA SER A 77 -3.60 0.03 -8.74
C SER A 77 -2.28 0.23 -8.00
N ARG A 78 -2.33 0.95 -6.87
CA ARG A 78 -1.13 1.23 -6.06
C ARG A 78 -0.58 -0.05 -5.44
N ILE A 79 0.72 -0.25 -5.62
CA ILE A 79 1.46 -1.39 -5.05
C ILE A 79 1.42 -1.39 -3.50
N ASP A 80 1.56 -0.22 -2.88
CA ASP A 80 1.56 -0.03 -1.42
C ASP A 80 0.16 0.15 -0.81
N GLY A 81 -0.90 0.05 -1.63
CA GLY A 81 -2.30 0.13 -1.20
C GLY A 81 -3.05 -1.15 -1.53
N PHE A 82 -4.06 -1.05 -2.39
CA PHE A 82 -4.91 -2.16 -2.83
C PHE A 82 -4.16 -3.46 -3.16
N VAL A 83 -3.09 -3.39 -3.98
CA VAL A 83 -2.31 -4.58 -4.35
C VAL A 83 -1.74 -5.26 -3.11
N ALA A 84 -1.16 -4.51 -2.18
CA ALA A 84 -0.64 -5.07 -0.93
C ALA A 84 -1.74 -5.71 -0.07
N HIS A 85 -2.96 -5.13 -0.06
CA HIS A 85 -4.08 -5.69 0.67
C HIS A 85 -4.49 -7.05 0.09
N VAL A 86 -4.61 -7.19 -1.23
CA VAL A 86 -4.92 -8.48 -1.86
C VAL A 86 -3.77 -9.48 -1.70
N ALA A 87 -2.53 -9.02 -1.92
CA ALA A 87 -1.32 -9.83 -1.79
C ALA A 87 -1.14 -10.44 -0.39
N SER A 88 -1.78 -9.85 0.64
CA SER A 88 -1.72 -10.39 2.01
C SER A 88 -2.42 -11.74 2.18
N PHE A 89 -3.37 -12.09 1.30
CA PHE A 89 -4.14 -13.34 1.40
C PHE A 89 -4.17 -14.20 0.14
N ARG A 90 -3.73 -13.70 -1.01
CA ARG A 90 -3.61 -14.48 -2.25
C ARG A 90 -2.56 -13.93 -3.20
N GLU A 91 -2.23 -14.68 -4.24
CA GLU A 91 -1.48 -14.16 -5.39
C GLU A 91 -2.33 -13.18 -6.21
N ILE A 92 -1.68 -12.12 -6.68
CA ILE A 92 -2.23 -11.09 -7.55
C ILE A 92 -1.25 -10.81 -8.70
N GLU A 93 -1.78 -10.82 -9.91
CA GLU A 93 -1.06 -10.40 -11.11
C GLU A 93 -1.31 -8.91 -11.34
N VAL A 94 -0.26 -8.12 -11.51
CA VAL A 94 -0.36 -6.67 -11.64
C VAL A 94 0.17 -6.25 -12.99
N LEU A 95 -0.70 -5.61 -13.78
CA LEU A 95 -0.38 -5.00 -15.06
C LEU A 95 -0.31 -3.48 -14.87
N ASP A 96 0.85 -2.87 -15.10
CA ASP A 96 1.00 -1.42 -14.98
C ASP A 96 1.99 -0.90 -16.03
N VAL A 97 1.76 0.30 -16.56
CA VAL A 97 2.68 0.96 -17.49
C VAL A 97 3.93 1.48 -16.77
N ARG A 98 3.81 1.76 -15.47
CA ARG A 98 4.89 2.26 -14.62
C ARG A 98 5.85 1.12 -14.27
N PRO A 99 7.18 1.34 -14.28
CA PRO A 99 8.11 0.32 -13.83
C PRO A 99 8.01 0.14 -12.31
N LEU A 100 8.12 -1.11 -11.85
CA LEU A 100 8.25 -1.45 -10.44
C LEU A 100 9.68 -1.93 -10.16
N GLN A 101 10.30 -1.38 -9.11
CA GLN A 101 11.57 -1.90 -8.61
C GLN A 101 11.39 -3.33 -8.09
N PRO A 102 12.39 -4.22 -8.17
CA PRO A 102 12.24 -5.61 -7.75
C PRO A 102 11.62 -5.72 -6.35
N THR A 103 10.43 -6.29 -6.28
CA THR A 103 9.75 -6.61 -5.02
C THR A 103 10.12 -8.02 -4.59
N SER A 104 10.31 -8.23 -3.29
CA SER A 104 10.56 -9.56 -2.72
C SER A 104 9.27 -10.27 -2.30
N HIS A 105 8.10 -9.69 -2.55
CA HIS A 105 6.83 -10.25 -2.08
C HIS A 105 6.31 -11.33 -3.05
N LYS A 106 6.37 -12.60 -2.61
CA LYS A 106 6.06 -13.79 -3.42
C LYS A 106 4.67 -13.80 -4.08
N ASN A 107 3.70 -13.10 -3.50
CA ASN A 107 2.31 -13.08 -4.00
C ASN A 107 2.06 -11.96 -5.03
N ILE A 108 3.06 -11.13 -5.35
CA ILE A 108 2.91 -10.06 -6.34
C ILE A 108 3.66 -10.49 -7.60
N VAL A 109 2.90 -10.84 -8.63
CA VAL A 109 3.44 -11.13 -9.97
C VAL A 109 3.27 -9.87 -10.79
N PHE A 110 4.36 -9.13 -11.00
CA PHE A 110 4.30 -7.83 -11.67
C PHE A 110 4.77 -7.93 -13.12
N GLN A 111 3.98 -7.36 -14.03
CA GLN A 111 4.33 -7.19 -15.43
C GLN A 111 4.15 -5.72 -15.81
N GLN A 112 5.25 -5.13 -16.32
CA GLN A 112 5.15 -3.82 -16.93
C GLN A 112 4.56 -3.97 -18.34
N ALA A 113 3.41 -3.35 -18.62
CA ALA A 113 2.72 -3.45 -19.89
C ALA A 113 1.99 -2.15 -20.26
N ASP A 114 2.04 -1.76 -21.54
CA ASP A 114 1.19 -0.70 -22.07
C ASP A 114 -0.05 -1.35 -22.69
N LEU A 115 -1.13 -1.48 -21.91
CA LEU A 115 -2.36 -2.16 -22.34
C LEU A 115 -3.04 -1.51 -23.57
N MET A 116 -2.59 -0.34 -24.01
CA MET A 116 -3.06 0.27 -25.27
C MET A 116 -2.34 -0.28 -26.50
N ARG A 117 -1.14 -0.83 -26.33
CA ARG A 117 -0.31 -1.40 -27.40
C ARG A 117 -0.23 -2.92 -27.31
N ASP A 118 -0.24 -3.43 -26.09
CA ASP A 118 -0.02 -4.83 -25.74
C ASP A 118 -1.34 -5.53 -25.36
N ALA A 119 -2.47 -5.05 -25.88
CA ALA A 119 -3.78 -5.64 -25.64
C ALA A 119 -3.88 -7.04 -26.29
N GLY A 120 -3.38 -8.05 -25.58
CA GLY A 120 -3.69 -9.45 -25.82
C GLY A 120 -5.07 -9.83 -25.26
N GLU A 121 -5.52 -11.04 -25.60
CA GLU A 121 -6.67 -11.64 -24.94
C GLU A 121 -6.23 -12.22 -23.59
N GLU A 122 -6.46 -11.47 -22.51
CA GLU A 122 -6.32 -11.97 -21.14
C GLU A 122 -7.68 -12.42 -20.61
N ILE A 123 -7.74 -13.66 -20.12
CA ILE A 123 -8.96 -14.22 -19.50
C ILE A 123 -8.69 -14.42 -18.01
N THR A 124 -9.55 -13.83 -17.18
CA THR A 124 -9.52 -13.97 -15.72
C THR A 124 -10.94 -14.02 -15.18
N ASP A 125 -11.15 -14.73 -14.07
CA ASP A 125 -12.42 -14.77 -13.35
C ASP A 125 -12.54 -13.64 -12.32
N SER A 126 -11.49 -12.83 -12.14
CA SER A 126 -11.53 -11.60 -11.36
C SER A 126 -10.55 -10.55 -11.88
N LEU A 127 -11.05 -9.32 -12.05
CA LEU A 127 -10.31 -8.16 -12.54
C LEU A 127 -10.60 -6.93 -11.68
N SER A 128 -9.57 -6.18 -11.32
CA SER A 128 -9.67 -4.87 -10.66
C SER A 128 -8.85 -3.80 -11.37
N CYS A 129 -9.22 -2.54 -11.15
CA CYS A 129 -8.56 -1.36 -11.74
C CYS A 129 -8.85 -0.13 -10.86
N LEU A 130 -8.26 -0.05 -9.67
CA LEU A 130 -8.53 1.01 -8.69
C LEU A 130 -7.58 2.19 -8.88
N HIS A 131 -8.10 3.41 -8.72
CA HIS A 131 -7.36 4.69 -8.83
C HIS A 131 -6.69 4.96 -10.18
N ALA A 132 -6.84 4.04 -11.13
CA ALA A 132 -6.37 4.19 -12.49
C ALA A 132 -7.42 4.90 -13.35
N ILE A 133 -8.72 4.57 -13.22
CA ILE A 133 -9.83 5.12 -14.04
C ILE A 133 -9.94 6.64 -13.96
N GLU A 134 -9.59 7.24 -12.83
CA GLU A 134 -9.56 8.70 -12.63
C GLU A 134 -8.54 9.40 -13.53
N HIS A 135 -7.51 8.67 -13.97
CA HIS A 135 -6.52 9.09 -14.96
C HIS A 135 -6.87 8.62 -16.39
N PHE A 136 -7.90 7.78 -16.57
CA PHE A 136 -8.39 7.32 -17.88
C PHE A 136 -9.30 8.38 -18.54
N GLY A 137 -8.67 9.48 -18.97
CA GLY A 137 -9.27 10.56 -19.77
C GLY A 137 -8.60 10.81 -21.13
N LEU A 138 -7.55 10.04 -21.51
CA LEU A 138 -6.71 10.28 -22.70
C LEU A 138 -6.50 9.06 -23.64
N GLY A 139 -7.34 8.01 -23.59
CA GLY A 139 -7.35 6.90 -24.57
C GLY A 139 -7.44 5.51 -23.94
N ARG A 140 -8.57 4.82 -24.08
CA ARG A 140 -9.03 3.69 -23.22
C ARG A 140 -8.90 2.29 -23.83
N VAL A 141 -8.87 1.27 -22.96
CA VAL A 141 -8.94 -0.19 -23.26
C VAL A 141 -10.40 -0.69 -23.19
N PRO A 142 -10.88 -1.54 -24.13
CA PRO A 142 -12.12 -2.29 -23.98
C PRO A 142 -11.87 -3.62 -23.27
N ILE A 143 -12.65 -3.94 -22.24
CA ILE A 143 -12.66 -5.27 -21.59
C ILE A 143 -14.07 -5.83 -21.73
N ASN A 144 -14.23 -6.87 -22.55
CA ASN A 144 -15.49 -7.58 -22.73
C ASN A 144 -15.47 -8.90 -21.93
N GLY A 145 -16.52 -9.16 -21.15
CA GLY A 145 -16.85 -10.53 -20.72
C GLY A 145 -16.38 -10.99 -19.34
N VAL A 146 -15.82 -10.13 -18.49
CA VAL A 146 -15.49 -10.46 -17.09
C VAL A 146 -16.53 -9.82 -16.17
N HIS A 147 -16.93 -10.51 -15.10
CA HIS A 147 -17.62 -9.88 -13.97
C HIS A 147 -16.68 -8.83 -13.36
N LEU A 148 -16.70 -7.62 -13.93
CA LEU A 148 -16.07 -6.45 -13.34
C LEU A 148 -16.68 -6.27 -11.96
N VAL A 149 -15.86 -6.43 -10.93
CA VAL A 149 -16.16 -5.84 -9.63
C VAL A 149 -15.80 -4.35 -9.78
N ASP A 150 -16.59 -3.65 -10.60
CA ASP A 150 -16.55 -2.19 -10.70
C ASP A 150 -17.03 -1.65 -9.35
N VAL A 151 -16.08 -1.34 -8.47
CA VAL A 151 -16.34 -0.44 -7.35
C VAL A 151 -15.70 0.88 -7.74
N VAL A 152 -16.52 1.74 -8.35
CA VAL A 152 -16.29 3.19 -8.32
C VAL A 152 -16.19 3.63 -6.86
#